data_AF-A0A2N3BLX2-F1
#
_entry.id   AF-A0A2N3BLX2-F1
#
_cell.length_a   1.000
_cell.length_b   1.000
_cell.length_c   1.000
_cell.angle_alpha   90.00
_cell.angle_beta   90.00
_cell.angle_gamma   90.00
#
_symmetry.space_group_name_H-M   'P 1'
#
loop_
_entity.id
_entity.type
_entity.pdbx_description
1 polymer ?
#
loop_
_entity_poly.entity_id
_entity_poly.type
_entity_poly.pdbx_seq_one_letter_code
_entity_poly.pdbx_strand_id
1 'polypeptide(L)' 'LRSVVERIERLEEEKAAIANDIKEVYAEAKGNGFDTKTLRQVIRLRKQDKAERQEQEAILDLYMSALGMI' A
#
# COMPACT_ATOMS: atom_id res chain seq x y z
N LEU A 1 23.79 -4.60 -25.17
CA LEU A 1 22.89 -3.44 -25.05
C LEU A 1 21.46 -3.78 -25.47
N ARG A 2 21.22 -4.24 -26.70
CA ARG A 2 19.89 -4.66 -27.20
C ARG A 2 19.13 -5.61 -26.26
N SER A 3 19.77 -6.72 -25.87
CA SER A 3 19.18 -7.70 -24.93
C SER A 3 18.84 -7.12 -23.54
N VAL A 4 19.54 -6.07 -23.08
CA VAL A 4 19.22 -5.42 -21.80
C VAL A 4 17.97 -4.56 -21.94
N VAL A 5 17.87 -3.79 -23.02
CA VAL A 5 16.70 -2.95 -23.33
C VAL A 5 15.44 -3.80 -23.48
N GLU A 6 15.48 -4.85 -24.30
CA GLU A 6 14.33 -5.74 -24.54
C GLU A 6 13.85 -6.42 -23.24
N ARG A 7 14.77 -6.76 -22.32
CA ARG A 7 14.40 -7.30 -21.00
C ARG A 7 13.73 -6.25 -20.11
N ILE A 8 14.17 -5.00 -20.15
CA ILE A 8 13.57 -3.91 -19.36
C ILE A 8 12.18 -3.58 -19.90
N GLU A 9 12.00 -3.48 -21.21
CA GLU A 9 10.70 -3.19 -21.84
C GLU A 9 9.67 -4.26 -21.46
N ARG A 10 10.02 -5.54 -21.54
CA ARG A 10 9.16 -6.63 -21.08
C ARG A 10 8.78 -6.50 -19.60
N LEU A 11 9.74 -6.15 -18.73
CA LEU A 11 9.46 -5.95 -17.30
C LEU A 11 8.57 -4.73 -17.04
N GLU A 12 8.68 -3.67 -17.83
CA GLU A 12 7.78 -2.51 -17.74
C GLU A 12 6.36 -2.85 -18.24
N GLU A 13 6.21 -3.68 -19.28
CA GLU A 13 4.92 -4.20 -19.71
C GLU A 13 4.27 -5.08 -18.62
N GLU A 14 5.01 -6.02 -18.05
CA GLU A 14 4.53 -6.87 -16.94
C GLU A 14 4.11 -6.02 -15.73
N LYS A 15 4.91 -5.01 -15.37
CA LYS A 15 4.60 -4.06 -14.30
C LYS A 15 3.35 -3.24 -14.59
N ALA A 16 3.14 -2.83 -15.85
CA ALA A 16 1.93 -2.11 -16.26
C ALA A 16 0.68 -3.00 -16.17
N ALA A 17 0.78 -4.27 -16.61
CA ALA A 17 -0.31 -5.25 -16.48
C ALA A 17 -0.69 -5.45 -15.00
N ILE A 18 0.28 -5.74 -14.13
CA ILE A 18 0.05 -5.89 -12.68
C ILE A 18 -0.57 -4.63 -12.07
N ALA A 19 -0.10 -3.45 -12.48
CA ALA A 19 -0.65 -2.19 -11.99
C ALA A 19 -2.11 -1.99 -12.40
N ASN A 20 -2.53 -2.49 -13.56
CA ASN A 20 -3.92 -2.47 -14.00
C ASN A 20 -4.77 -3.47 -13.23
N ASP A 21 -4.30 -4.70 -13.03
CA ASP A 21 -4.99 -5.70 -12.22
C ASP A 21 -5.25 -5.18 -10.79
N ILE A 22 -4.26 -4.52 -10.18
CA ILE A 22 -4.41 -3.89 -8.86
C ILE A 22 -5.50 -2.80 -8.88
N LYS A 23 -5.59 -2.00 -9.95
CA LYS A 23 -6.63 -0.97 -10.08
C LYS A 23 -8.02 -1.59 -10.20
N GLU A 24 -8.17 -2.68 -10.94
CA GLU A 24 -9.43 -3.41 -11.09
C GLU A 24 -9.90 -3.96 -9.75
N VAL A 25 -9.02 -4.55 -8.94
CA VAL A 25 -9.35 -5.02 -7.58
C VAL A 25 -9.82 -3.86 -6.68
N TYR A 26 -9.18 -2.70 -6.75
CA TYR A 26 -9.67 -1.52 -6.01
C TYR A 26 -11.02 -1.01 -6.54
N ALA A 27 -11.26 -1.09 -7.85
CA ALA A 27 -12.54 -0.70 -8.45
C ALA A 27 -13.67 -1.65 -8.03
N GLU A 28 -13.41 -2.95 -8.01
CA GLU A 28 -14.34 -3.97 -7.50
C GLU A 28 -14.64 -3.72 -6.01
N ALA A 29 -13.60 -3.52 -5.20
CA ALA A 29 -13.77 -3.19 -3.77
C ALA A 29 -14.64 -1.94 -3.58
N LYS A 30 -14.44 -0.90 -4.42
CA LYS A 30 -15.30 0.30 -4.40
C LYS A 30 -16.75 -0.04 -4.76
N GLY A 31 -16.98 -0.86 -5.78
CA GLY A 31 -18.31 -1.33 -6.18
C GLY A 31 -19.02 -2.13 -5.08
N ASN A 32 -18.25 -2.88 -4.30
CA ASN A 32 -18.72 -3.63 -3.13
C ASN A 32 -18.88 -2.76 -1.86
N GLY A 33 -18.68 -1.45 -1.96
CA GLY A 33 -18.90 -0.49 -0.87
C GLY A 33 -17.71 -0.25 0.06
N PHE A 34 -16.51 -0.76 -0.25
CA PHE A 34 -15.32 -0.51 0.56
C PHE A 34 -14.69 0.86 0.26
N ASP A 35 -14.20 1.53 1.31
CA ASP A 35 -13.38 2.73 1.16
C ASP A 35 -11.96 2.39 0.68
N THR A 36 -11.71 2.63 -0.60
CA THR A 36 -10.41 2.29 -1.23
C THR A 36 -9.22 3.06 -0.65
N LYS A 37 -9.43 4.25 -0.06
CA LYS A 37 -8.36 5.04 0.57
C LYS A 37 -7.86 4.34 1.84
N THR A 38 -8.78 3.87 2.67
CA THR A 38 -8.51 3.08 3.87
C THR A 38 -7.87 1.75 3.51
N LEU A 39 -8.35 1.05 2.47
CA LEU A 39 -7.70 -0.18 2.00
C LEU A 39 -6.24 0.05 1.59
N ARG A 40 -5.93 1.13 0.87
CA ARG A 40 -4.54 1.47 0.52
C ARG A 40 -3.68 1.72 1.76
N GLN A 41 -4.25 2.37 2.79
CA GLN A 41 -3.57 2.55 4.07
C GLN A 41 -3.30 1.21 4.76
N VAL A 42 -4.28 0.29 4.80
CA VAL A 42 -4.10 -1.05 5.35
C VAL A 42 -2.99 -1.80 4.62
N ILE A 43 -2.97 -1.79 3.28
CA ILE A 43 -1.90 -2.45 2.51
C ILE A 43 -0.53 -1.83 2.82
N ARG A 44 -0.44 -0.51 2.98
CA ARG A 44 0.82 0.16 3.38
C ARG A 44 1.26 -0.28 4.77
N LEU A 45 0.37 -0.29 5.76
CA LEU A 45 0.66 -0.76 7.12
C LEU A 45 1.10 -2.22 7.14
N ARG A 46 0.52 -3.07 6.28
CA ARG A 46 0.90 -4.49 6.17
C ARG A 46 2.26 -4.73 5.52
N LYS A 47 2.83 -3.73 4.83
CA LYS A 47 4.17 -3.78 4.25
C LYS A 47 5.26 -3.35 5.21
N GLN A 48 4.91 -2.67 6.30
CA GLN A 48 5.86 -2.26 7.33
C GLN A 48 6.26 -3.45 8.20
N ASP A 49 7.46 -3.38 8.79
CA ASP A 49 7.87 -4.35 9.80
C ASP A 49 6.93 -4.26 11.02
N LYS A 50 6.60 -5.42 11.59
CA LYS A 50 5.62 -5.50 12.67
C LYS A 50 6.13 -4.82 13.94
N ALA A 51 7.41 -4.97 14.27
CA ALA A 51 7.99 -4.38 15.48
C ALA A 51 8.10 -2.86 15.32
N GLU A 52 8.57 -2.38 14.16
CA GLU A 52 8.61 -0.95 13.85
C GLU A 52 7.22 -0.31 13.93
N ARG A 53 6.19 -0.98 13.38
CA ARG A 53 4.82 -0.49 13.45
C ARG A 53 4.30 -0.42 14.89
N GLN A 54 4.57 -1.44 15.70
CA GLN A 54 4.15 -1.46 17.11
C GLN A 54 4.82 -0.36 17.93
N GLU A 55 6.10 -0.10 17.68
CA GLU A 55 6.83 1.01 18.31
C GLU A 55 6.21 2.37 17.93
N GLN A 56 5.94 2.59 16.63
CA GLN A 56 5.29 3.80 16.15
C GLN A 56 3.87 3.99 16.73
N GLU A 57 3.08 2.91 16.82
CA GLU A 57 1.75 2.92 17.43
C GLU A 57 1.82 3.30 18.92
N ALA A 58 2.77 2.73 19.68
CA ALA A 58 2.94 3.06 21.10
C ALA A 58 3.34 4.54 21.33
N ILE A 59 4.21 5.08 20.47
CA ILE A 59 4.61 6.50 20.53
C ILE A 59 3.42 7.41 20.15
N LEU A 60 2.66 7.03 19.13
CA LEU A 60 1.47 7.78 18.70
C LEU A 60 0.44 7.85 19.83
N ASP A 61 0.13 6.71 20.46
CA ASP A 61 -0.83 6.64 21.57
C ASP A 61 -0.38 7.50 22.76
N LEU A 62 0.92 7.49 23.10
CA LEU A 62 1.48 8.35 24.14
C LEU A 62 1.25 9.83 23.82
N TYR A 63 1.50 10.25 22.57
CA TYR A 63 1.31 11.64 22.17
C TYR A 63 -0.17 12.03 22.11
N MET A 64 -1.04 11.16 21.60
CA MET A 64 -2.47 11.42 21.56
C MET A 64 -3.07 11.53 22.96
N SER A 65 -2.64 10.68 23.90
CA SER A 65 -3.02 10.76 25.31
C SER A 65 -2.53 12.07 25.95
N ALA A 66 -1.28 12.46 25.71
CA ALA A 66 -0.73 13.72 26.22
C ALA A 66 -1.46 14.96 25.69
N LEU A 67 -2.03 14.87 24.48
CA LEU A 67 -2.83 15.92 23.85
C LEU A 67 -4.34 15.85 24.19
N GLY A 68 -4.78 14.86 24.97
CA GLY A 68 -6.21 14.67 25.33
C GLY A 68 -7.10 14.30 24.14
N MET A 69 -6.52 13.65 23.12
CA MET A 69 -7.23 13.24 21.90
C MET A 69 -7.81 11.81 21.98
N ILE A 70 -7.59 11.13 23.09
CA ILE A 70 -8.12 9.78 23.43
C ILE A 70 -8.67 9.83 24.85
#